data_AF-A0A813EL55-F1
#
_entry.id   AF-A0A813EL55-F1
#
_cell.length_a   1.000
_cell.length_b   1.000
_cell.length_c   1.000
_cell.angle_alpha   90.00
_cell.angle_beta   90.00
_cell.angle_gamma   90.00
#
_symmetry.space_group_name_H-M   'P 1'
#
loop_
_entity.id
_entity.type
_entity.pdbx_description
1 polymer ?
#
loop_
_entity_poly.entity_id
_entity_poly.type
_entity_poly.pdbx_seq_one_letter_code
_entity_poly.pdbx_strand_id
1 'polypeptide(L)'
;MALTGFTRDGHCQDPNDDEGRHHICIEMKSDFCTVTGQPDWCSKPRGCMGQPGECPIVNWCVCQWAFARYIQQAGGCDSIVDLVCDATNMAALTAYQHSTDTSHKDALECIKKRCAA
;
A
#
# COMPACT_ATOMS: atom_id res chain seq x y z
N MET A 1 -4.77 -5.82 15.32
CA MET A 1 -4.89 -5.65 13.85
C MET A 1 -4.29 -6.85 13.14
N ALA A 2 -4.66 -7.07 11.88
CA ALA A 2 -4.09 -8.11 11.04
C ALA A 2 -2.57 -7.98 10.84
N LEU A 3 -1.89 -9.12 10.68
CA LEU A 3 -0.47 -9.21 10.35
C LEU A 3 -0.24 -8.92 8.85
N THR A 4 0.42 -7.80 8.57
CA THR A 4 0.73 -7.30 7.21
C THR A 4 2.09 -7.78 6.70
N GLY A 5 2.51 -7.28 5.52
CA GLY A 5 3.77 -7.58 4.86
C GLY A 5 3.66 -8.80 3.94
N PHE A 6 4.37 -8.79 2.81
CA PHE A 6 4.38 -9.91 1.86
C PHE A 6 4.75 -11.25 2.54
N THR A 7 5.80 -11.22 3.35
CA THR A 7 6.32 -12.31 4.19
C THR A 7 5.52 -12.55 5.48
N ARG A 8 4.48 -11.76 5.75
CA ARG A 8 3.69 -11.79 6.99
C ARG A 8 4.53 -11.61 8.26
N ASP A 9 5.46 -10.66 8.24
CA ASP A 9 6.26 -10.28 9.41
C ASP A 9 5.91 -8.88 9.97
N GLY A 10 4.86 -8.25 9.43
CA GLY A 10 4.39 -6.94 9.87
C GLY A 10 5.07 -5.75 9.18
N HIS A 11 5.99 -5.96 8.23
CA HIS A 11 6.73 -4.88 7.58
C HIS A 11 6.55 -4.89 6.06
N CYS A 12 6.55 -3.70 5.46
CA CYS A 12 6.55 -3.54 4.01
C CYS A 12 7.99 -3.67 3.48
N GLN A 13 8.48 -4.90 3.36
CA GLN A 13 9.86 -5.19 2.93
C GLN A 13 9.97 -5.33 1.41
N ASP A 14 11.21 -5.37 0.92
CA ASP A 14 11.54 -5.58 -0.51
C ASP A 14 12.31 -6.91 -0.71
N PRO A 15 11.67 -8.06 -0.48
CA PRO A 15 12.28 -9.35 -0.80
C PRO A 15 12.26 -9.59 -2.33
N ASN A 16 13.23 -10.35 -2.83
CA ASN A 16 13.41 -10.52 -4.27
C ASN A 16 12.25 -11.20 -5.00
N ASP A 17 11.42 -11.97 -4.29
CA ASP A 17 10.30 -12.76 -4.79
C ASP A 17 8.95 -12.03 -4.74
N ASP A 18 8.89 -10.80 -4.22
CA ASP A 18 7.68 -10.00 -4.24
C ASP A 18 7.51 -9.27 -5.58
N GLU A 19 6.89 -9.95 -6.55
CA GLU A 19 6.54 -9.37 -7.85
C GLU A 19 5.60 -8.16 -7.72
N GLY A 20 4.73 -8.16 -6.70
CA GLY A 20 3.78 -7.09 -6.44
C GLY A 20 4.41 -5.85 -5.82
N ARG A 21 5.59 -6.00 -5.21
CA ARG A 21 6.33 -4.96 -4.48
C ARG A 21 5.42 -4.28 -3.45
N HIS A 22 5.05 -5.02 -2.40
CA HIS A 22 4.19 -4.58 -1.30
C HIS A 22 4.91 -3.61 -0.37
N HIS A 23 5.32 -2.48 -0.92
CA HIS A 23 6.22 -1.52 -0.30
C HIS A 23 5.50 -0.32 0.31
N ILE A 24 4.23 -0.08 -0.07
CA ILE A 24 3.46 1.08 0.37
C ILE A 24 2.59 0.68 1.55
N CYS A 25 2.72 1.36 2.69
CA CYS A 25 1.86 1.13 3.85
C CYS A 25 0.71 2.14 3.89
N ILE A 26 -0.52 1.65 3.83
CA ILE A 26 -1.73 2.49 3.91
C ILE A 26 -2.62 2.09 5.08
N GLU A 27 -3.39 3.03 5.59
CA GLU A 27 -4.59 2.72 6.36
C GLU A 27 -5.69 2.24 5.40
N MET A 28 -6.08 0.99 5.49
CA MET A 28 -6.96 0.33 4.53
C MET A 28 -8.38 0.91 4.60
N LYS A 29 -8.91 1.30 3.45
CA LYS A 29 -10.35 1.55 3.25
C LYS A 29 -11.00 0.40 2.49
N SER A 30 -12.28 0.20 2.75
CA SER A 30 -13.09 -0.86 2.14
C SER A 30 -13.25 -0.72 0.63
N ASP A 31 -13.05 0.48 0.06
CA ASP A 31 -13.16 0.74 -1.38
C ASP A 31 -11.88 0.43 -2.18
N PHE A 32 -10.73 0.23 -1.50
CA PHE A 32 -9.44 0.05 -2.14
C PHE A 32 -9.46 -1.08 -3.18
N CYS A 33 -9.99 -2.25 -2.85
CA CYS A 33 -10.07 -3.37 -3.78
C CYS A 33 -10.96 -3.06 -4.98
N THR A 34 -12.11 -2.44 -4.74
CA THR A 34 -13.05 -2.07 -5.81
C THR A 34 -12.42 -1.06 -6.77
N VAL A 35 -11.79 -0.01 -6.25
CA VAL A 35 -11.15 1.04 -7.06
C VAL A 35 -9.94 0.49 -7.83
N THR A 36 -9.18 -0.42 -7.24
CA THR A 36 -8.01 -1.04 -7.89
C THR A 36 -8.36 -2.24 -8.78
N GLY A 37 -9.61 -2.69 -8.80
CA GLY A 37 -10.07 -3.83 -9.60
C GLY A 37 -9.62 -5.19 -9.07
N GLN A 38 -9.36 -5.29 -7.77
CA GLN A 38 -8.94 -6.52 -7.10
C GLN A 38 -10.14 -7.26 -6.48
N PRO A 39 -10.01 -8.58 -6.22
CA PRO A 39 -10.96 -9.28 -5.36
C PRO A 39 -11.09 -8.58 -4.00
N ASP A 40 -12.25 -8.66 -3.37
CA ASP A 40 -12.52 -8.01 -2.09
C ASP A 40 -11.81 -8.73 -0.92
N TRP A 41 -10.48 -8.65 -0.91
CA TRP A 41 -9.63 -9.18 0.15
C TRP A 41 -9.39 -8.16 1.26
N CYS A 42 -9.57 -6.86 0.99
CA CYS A 42 -9.37 -5.75 1.92
C CYS A 42 -10.46 -5.68 3.00
N SER A 43 -11.66 -6.23 2.73
CA SER A 43 -12.72 -6.35 3.75
C SER A 43 -12.61 -7.61 4.61
N LYS A 44 -11.78 -8.59 4.21
CA LYS A 44 -11.70 -9.88 4.89
C LYS A 44 -10.69 -9.83 6.04
N PRO A 45 -11.08 -10.33 7.23
CA PRO A 45 -10.13 -10.53 8.32
C PRO A 45 -8.93 -11.37 7.89
N ARG A 46 -7.81 -11.16 8.58
CA ARG A 46 -6.56 -11.91 8.38
C ARG A 46 -6.00 -12.32 9.73
N GLY A 47 -5.02 -13.22 9.74
CA GLY A 47 -4.36 -13.65 10.97
C GLY A 47 -3.90 -12.46 11.83
N CYS A 48 -4.25 -12.48 13.11
CA CYS A 48 -3.87 -11.43 14.05
C CYS A 48 -2.35 -11.35 14.22
N MET A 49 -1.83 -10.13 14.39
CA MET A 49 -0.45 -9.93 14.81
C MET A 49 -0.28 -10.32 16.29
N GLY A 50 0.66 -11.22 16.58
CA GLY A 50 1.08 -11.56 17.95
C GLY A 50 0.11 -12.43 18.76
N GLN A 51 -1.01 -12.88 18.18
CA GLN A 51 -1.98 -13.74 18.85
C GLN A 51 -2.74 -14.63 17.87
N PRO A 52 -3.32 -15.77 18.31
CA PRO A 52 -4.19 -16.59 17.48
C PRO A 52 -5.49 -15.86 17.09
N GLY A 53 -6.07 -16.24 15.96
CA GLY A 53 -7.37 -15.76 15.49
C GLY A 53 -7.29 -14.79 14.31
N GLU A 54 -8.44 -14.25 13.94
CA GLU A 54 -8.57 -13.30 12.83
C GLU A 54 -8.86 -11.89 13.34
N CYS A 55 -8.18 -10.92 12.73
CA CYS A 55 -8.28 -9.50 13.05
C CYS A 55 -8.63 -8.71 11.78
N PRO A 56 -9.30 -7.55 11.93
CA PRO A 56 -9.52 -6.64 10.81
C PRO A 56 -8.19 -6.11 10.26
N ILE A 57 -8.17 -5.87 8.95
CA ILE A 57 -7.11 -5.12 8.28
C ILE A 57 -7.27 -3.65 8.68
N VAL A 58 -6.17 -3.06 9.18
CA VAL A 58 -6.10 -1.64 9.52
C VAL A 58 -4.97 -1.03 8.69
N ASN A 59 -3.70 -1.22 9.08
CA ASN A 59 -2.58 -0.87 8.20
C ASN A 59 -2.19 -2.07 7.35
N TRP A 60 -1.96 -1.83 6.06
CA TRP A 60 -1.62 -2.89 5.13
C TRP A 60 -0.57 -2.46 4.10
N CYS A 61 0.33 -3.38 3.80
CA CYS A 61 1.33 -3.23 2.75
C CYS A 61 0.68 -3.59 1.42
N VAL A 62 0.59 -2.62 0.51
CA VAL A 62 -0.01 -2.80 -0.81
C VAL A 62 1.03 -2.68 -1.92
N CYS A 63 0.73 -3.35 -3.04
CA CYS A 63 1.53 -3.29 -4.24
C CYS A 63 1.72 -1.85 -4.74
N GLN A 64 2.91 -1.54 -5.27
CA GLN A 64 3.19 -0.23 -5.88
C GLN A 64 2.21 0.12 -7.00
N TRP A 65 1.89 -0.84 -7.88
CA TRP A 65 0.96 -0.60 -8.98
C TRP A 65 -0.47 -0.32 -8.48
N ALA A 66 -0.88 -0.98 -7.39
CA ALA A 66 -2.22 -0.84 -6.84
C ALA A 66 -2.38 0.54 -6.19
N PHE A 67 -1.36 1.01 -5.48
CA PHE A 67 -1.34 2.37 -4.92
C PHE A 67 -1.42 3.44 -6.01
N ALA A 68 -0.60 3.33 -7.07
CA ALA A 68 -0.62 4.27 -8.19
C ALA A 68 -2.00 4.29 -8.88
N ARG A 69 -2.58 3.11 -9.14
CA ARG A 69 -3.93 3.00 -9.69
C ARG A 69 -4.98 3.61 -8.76
N TYR A 70 -4.87 3.40 -7.45
CA TYR A 70 -5.82 3.91 -6.48
C TYR A 70 -5.85 5.45 -6.50
N ILE A 71 -4.68 6.11 -6.57
CA ILE A 71 -4.58 7.57 -6.72
C ILE A 71 -5.31 8.05 -7.98
N GLN A 72 -5.04 7.41 -9.12
CA GLN A 72 -5.64 7.84 -10.39
C GLN A 72 -7.16 7.68 -10.40
N GLN A 73 -7.66 6.57 -9.88
CA GLN A 73 -9.08 6.22 -9.93
C GLN A 73 -9.90 6.89 -8.83
N ALA A 74 -9.31 7.21 -7.68
CA ALA A 74 -9.97 7.94 -6.60
C ALA A 74 -10.11 9.45 -6.89
N GLY A 75 -9.46 9.97 -7.93
CA GLY A 75 -9.49 11.40 -8.29
C GLY A 75 -8.33 12.21 -7.70
N GLY A 76 -7.21 11.56 -7.39
CA GLY A 76 -5.96 12.22 -6.99
C GLY A 76 -5.52 11.93 -5.56
N CYS A 77 -4.36 12.49 -5.20
CA CYS A 77 -3.69 12.23 -3.92
C CYS A 77 -4.54 12.59 -2.71
N ASP A 78 -5.42 13.59 -2.80
CA ASP A 78 -6.25 14.04 -1.68
C ASP A 78 -7.50 13.17 -1.48
N SER A 79 -7.82 12.31 -2.45
CA SER A 79 -8.99 11.42 -2.41
C SER A 79 -8.68 10.02 -1.89
N ILE A 80 -7.40 9.69 -1.71
CA ILE A 80 -6.98 8.38 -1.21
C ILE A 80 -6.89 8.34 0.32
N VAL A 81 -6.75 7.12 0.83
CA VAL A 81 -6.44 6.78 2.21
C VAL A 81 -5.18 7.45 2.76
N ASP A 82 -5.02 7.38 4.08
CA ASP A 82 -3.82 7.85 4.75
C ASP A 82 -2.66 6.91 4.51
N LEU A 83 -1.52 7.53 4.19
CA LEU A 83 -0.25 6.88 3.94
C LEU A 83 0.52 6.85 5.26
N VAL A 84 0.97 5.67 5.68
CA VAL A 84 1.80 5.52 6.88
C VAL A 84 3.25 5.70 6.47
N CYS A 85 3.73 6.94 6.53
CA CYS A 85 5.01 7.36 5.98
C CYS A 85 6.20 6.56 6.54
N ASP A 86 6.30 6.43 7.86
CA ASP A 86 7.40 5.71 8.52
C ASP A 86 7.38 4.19 8.27
N ALA A 87 6.26 3.66 7.76
CA ALA A 87 6.09 2.24 7.43
C ALA A 87 6.14 1.96 5.93
N THR A 88 6.30 3.00 5.09
CA THR A 88 6.43 2.87 3.64
C THR A 88 7.90 2.68 3.27
N ASN A 89 8.18 1.64 2.47
CA ASN A 89 9.54 1.32 2.08
C ASN A 89 10.09 2.31 1.04
N MET A 90 11.32 2.77 1.25
CA MET A 90 12.03 3.67 0.34
C MET A 90 12.22 3.08 -1.07
N ALA A 91 12.23 1.75 -1.21
CA ALA A 91 12.28 1.08 -2.51
C ALA A 91 11.11 1.51 -3.44
N ALA A 92 9.95 1.87 -2.89
CA ALA A 92 8.86 2.41 -3.70
C ALA A 92 9.20 3.79 -4.30
N LEU A 93 9.82 4.68 -3.51
CA LEU A 93 10.22 6.00 -4.00
C LEU A 93 11.28 5.85 -5.09
N THR A 94 12.28 5.00 -4.87
CA THR A 94 13.30 4.68 -5.88
C THR A 94 12.66 4.14 -7.15
N ALA A 95 11.74 3.17 -7.06
CA ALA A 95 11.07 2.59 -8.22
C ALA A 95 10.27 3.64 -9.01
N TYR A 96 9.50 4.50 -8.32
CA TYR A 96 8.73 5.54 -8.99
C TYR A 96 9.60 6.64 -9.61
N GLN A 97 10.73 7.01 -8.98
CA GLN A 97 11.68 7.98 -9.53
C GLN A 97 12.29 7.52 -10.86
N HIS A 98 12.54 6.22 -11.01
CA HIS A 98 13.10 5.63 -12.23
C HIS A 98 12.04 5.26 -13.27
N SER A 99 10.75 5.44 -12.96
CA SER A 99 9.68 5.08 -13.88
C SER A 99 9.33 6.20 -14.85
N THR A 100 8.99 5.82 -16.08
CA THR A 100 8.46 6.74 -17.10
C THR A 100 6.93 6.84 -17.06
N ASP A 101 6.25 5.94 -16.35
CA ASP A 101 4.80 5.90 -16.23
C ASP A 101 4.28 7.14 -15.49
N THR A 102 3.21 7.73 -16.01
CA THR A 102 2.59 8.92 -15.41
C THR A 102 1.93 8.60 -14.07
N SER A 103 1.34 7.42 -13.91
CA SER A 103 0.74 6.96 -12.65
C SER A 103 1.77 6.87 -11.52
N HIS A 104 2.99 6.45 -11.85
CA HIS A 104 4.08 6.36 -10.90
C HIS A 104 4.61 7.74 -10.51
N LYS A 105 4.62 8.70 -11.44
CA LYS A 105 4.94 10.10 -11.12
C LYS A 105 3.90 10.71 -10.17
N ASP A 106 2.61 10.48 -10.42
CA ASP A 106 1.53 10.92 -9.53
C ASP A 106 1.66 10.30 -8.13
N ALA A 107 2.00 9.00 -8.07
CA ALA A 107 2.24 8.30 -6.81
C ALA A 107 3.44 8.85 -6.05
N LEU A 108 4.57 9.11 -6.74
CA LEU A 108 5.76 9.70 -6.14
C LEU A 108 5.46 11.08 -5.55
N GLU A 109 4.80 11.95 -6.32
CA GLU A 109 4.43 13.29 -5.85
C GLU A 109 3.44 13.22 -4.68
N CYS A 110 2.52 12.26 -4.69
CA CYS A 110 1.62 12.05 -3.56
C CYS A 110 2.37 11.65 -2.29
N ILE A 111 3.31 10.71 -2.38
CA ILE A 111 4.15 10.30 -1.25
C ILE A 111 4.97 11.49 -0.74
N LYS A 112 5.63 12.25 -1.63
CA LYS A 112 6.38 13.44 -1.23
C LYS A 112 5.48 14.48 -0.55
N LYS A 113 4.27 14.71 -1.07
CA LYS A 113 3.33 15.68 -0.49
C LYS A 113 2.88 15.26 0.91
N ARG A 114 2.56 13.98 1.11
CA ARG A 114 2.00 13.46 2.38
C ARG A 114 3.07 13.13 3.42
N CYS A 115 4.27 12.77 2.97
CA CYS A 115 5.39 12.30 3.81
C CYS A 115 6.59 13.25 3.82
N ALA A 116 6.42 14.49 3.36
CA ALA A 116 7.41 15.53 3.58
C ALA A 116 7.59 15.73 5.09
N ALA A 117 8.69 15.19 5.61
CA ALA A 117 9.29 15.55 6.88
C ALA A 117 10.25 16.73 6.69
#